data_AF-A0A963GD72-F1
#
_entry.id   AF-A0A963GD72-F1
#
_cell.length_a   1.000
_cell.length_b   1.000
_cell.length_c   1.000
_cell.angle_alpha   90.00
_cell.angle_beta   90.00
_cell.angle_gamma   90.00
#
_symmetry.space_group_name_H-M   'P 1'
#
loop_
_entity.id
_entity.type
_entity.pdbx_description
1 polymer ?
#
loop_
_entity_poly.entity_id
_entity_poly.type
_entity_poly.pdbx_seq_one_letter_code
_entity_poly.pdbx_strand_id
1 'polypeptide(L)'
;MLPRISSFIASLCLCASFVAVGPATAGSYDDALTAATLDRAAELSDLLERGIDPDTADTNGNTLLILAAREGNADVVALLLKRGAKSSVQNKAGDTALMLAALKGHEVV
;
A
#
# COMPACT_ATOMS: atom_id res chain seq x y z
N MET A 1 -40.59 -8.55 -21.17
CA MET A 1 -39.29 -9.12 -21.62
C MET A 1 -38.21 -8.49 -20.76
N LEU A 2 -37.45 -9.28 -20.00
CA LEU A 2 -36.41 -8.79 -19.09
C LEU A 2 -35.01 -8.95 -19.72
N PRO A 3 -34.05 -8.04 -19.46
CA PRO A 3 -32.69 -8.14 -19.97
C PRO A 3 -31.89 -9.25 -19.26
N ARG A 4 -30.85 -9.72 -19.94
CA ARG A 4 -30.12 -10.96 -19.67
C ARG A 4 -28.93 -10.70 -18.72
N ILE A 5 -28.82 -11.52 -17.66
CA ILE A 5 -27.80 -11.41 -16.61
C ILE A 5 -26.60 -12.32 -16.94
N SER A 6 -25.38 -11.77 -16.96
CA SER A 6 -24.06 -12.45 -16.87
C SER A 6 -22.97 -11.37 -17.01
N SER A 7 -21.88 -11.27 -16.24
CA SER A 7 -21.39 -11.98 -15.04
C SER A 7 -20.70 -10.93 -14.13
N PHE A 8 -20.63 -10.98 -12.79
CA PHE A 8 -20.77 -12.06 -11.78
C PHE A 8 -19.56 -12.97 -11.50
N ILE A 9 -18.34 -12.40 -11.62
CA ILE A 9 -17.12 -12.85 -10.92
C ILE A 9 -16.58 -11.65 -10.13
N ALA A 10 -16.94 -11.46 -8.87
CA ALA A 10 -16.46 -12.18 -7.68
C ALA A 10 -15.03 -11.77 -7.27
N SER A 11 -14.93 -10.67 -6.51
CA SER A 11 -13.99 -10.57 -5.40
C SER A 11 -14.72 -9.87 -4.24
N LEU A 12 -15.14 -10.67 -3.28
CA LEU A 12 -16.06 -10.28 -2.21
C LEU A 12 -15.26 -9.74 -1.02
N CYS A 13 -15.44 -8.46 -0.70
CA CYS A 13 -14.94 -7.85 0.52
C CYS A 13 -15.56 -8.55 1.75
N LEU A 14 -14.76 -9.24 2.58
CA LEU A 14 -15.27 -9.90 3.78
C LEU A 14 -14.20 -10.13 4.87
N CYS A 15 -14.46 -9.56 6.07
CA CYS A 15 -13.89 -9.93 7.39
C CYS A 15 -12.37 -9.77 7.63
N ALA A 16 -11.90 -9.48 8.85
CA ALA A 16 -12.59 -9.02 10.07
C ALA A 16 -11.57 -8.40 11.06
N SER A 17 -12.06 -7.57 11.98
CA SER A 17 -11.29 -7.09 13.13
C SER A 17 -10.94 -8.24 14.08
N PHE A 18 -9.67 -8.61 14.20
CA PHE A 18 -9.21 -9.43 15.33
C PHE A 18 -7.76 -9.08 15.71
N VAL A 19 -7.56 -8.68 16.97
CA VAL A 19 -6.22 -8.45 17.54
C VAL A 19 -5.58 -9.80 17.83
N ALA A 20 -4.42 -10.07 17.23
CA ALA A 20 -3.58 -11.20 17.60
C ALA A 20 -2.10 -10.80 17.56
N VAL A 21 -1.44 -10.87 18.72
CA VAL A 21 0.03 -10.82 18.85
C VAL A 21 0.57 -12.22 18.50
N GLY A 22 1.40 -12.34 17.47
CA GLY A 22 2.05 -13.60 17.09
C GLY A 22 2.86 -13.47 15.79
N PRO A 23 4.01 -14.15 15.65
CA PRO A 23 5.03 -13.77 14.66
C PRO A 23 4.91 -14.45 13.28
N ALA A 24 5.50 -13.79 12.27
CA ALA A 24 5.94 -14.36 11.00
C ALA A 24 4.88 -15.14 10.19
N THR A 25 3.75 -14.49 9.89
CA THR A 25 2.79 -14.99 8.90
C THR A 25 3.23 -14.67 7.46
N ALA A 26 2.77 -15.47 6.51
CA ALA A 26 3.27 -15.46 5.14
C ALA A 26 2.74 -14.29 4.29
N GLY A 27 3.22 -13.06 4.53
CA GLY A 27 3.06 -11.92 3.62
C GLY A 27 1.62 -11.59 3.25
N SER A 28 0.84 -11.15 4.24
CA SER A 28 -0.42 -10.45 4.02
C SER A 28 -0.18 -9.11 3.30
N TYR A 29 -1.20 -8.58 2.63
CA TYR A 29 -1.19 -7.19 2.16
C TYR A 29 -0.99 -6.20 3.32
N ASP A 30 -1.49 -6.53 4.52
CA ASP A 30 -1.27 -5.74 5.74
C ASP A 30 0.20 -5.72 6.18
N ASP A 31 0.97 -6.79 5.91
CA ASP A 31 2.40 -6.85 6.22
C ASP A 31 3.17 -5.85 5.36
N ALA A 32 2.79 -5.70 4.08
CA ALA A 32 3.38 -4.71 3.18
C ALA A 32 3.05 -3.27 3.60
N LEU A 33 1.78 -2.99 3.95
CA LEU A 33 1.36 -1.68 4.46
C LEU A 33 2.10 -1.32 5.77
N THR A 34 2.33 -2.30 6.65
CA THR A 34 3.09 -2.14 7.90
C THR A 34 4.59 -1.97 7.64
N ALA A 35 5.17 -2.70 6.68
CA ALA A 35 6.57 -2.54 6.30
C ALA A 35 6.85 -1.16 5.69
N ALA A 36 5.89 -0.61 4.92
CA ALA A 36 6.02 0.72 4.33
C ALA A 36 5.95 1.87 5.34
N THR A 37 5.21 1.73 6.44
CA THR A 37 5.15 2.75 7.52
C THR A 37 6.30 2.66 8.51
N LEU A 38 6.93 1.50 8.70
CA LEU A 38 7.98 1.27 9.69
C LEU A 38 9.42 1.31 9.13
N ASP A 39 9.62 1.85 7.93
CA ASP A 39 10.90 1.90 7.20
C ASP A 39 11.57 0.52 6.97
N ARG A 40 10.77 -0.55 6.87
CA ARG A 40 11.27 -1.94 6.77
C ARG A 40 11.55 -2.31 5.31
N ALA A 41 12.41 -1.52 4.65
CA ALA A 41 12.70 -1.62 3.22
C ALA A 41 13.12 -3.03 2.77
N ALA A 42 13.94 -3.74 3.55
CA ALA A 42 14.35 -5.12 3.24
C ALA A 42 13.16 -6.09 3.19
N GLU A 43 12.28 -6.05 4.20
CA GLU A 43 11.10 -6.92 4.24
C GLU A 43 10.08 -6.55 3.15
N LEU A 44 9.95 -5.26 2.84
CA LEU A 44 9.13 -4.82 1.72
C LEU A 44 9.71 -5.30 0.37
N SER A 45 11.05 -5.37 0.21
CA SER A 45 11.71 -5.99 -0.95
C SER A 45 11.25 -7.43 -1.15
N ASP A 46 11.34 -8.24 -0.09
CA ASP A 46 10.97 -9.65 -0.08
C ASP A 46 9.47 -9.85 -0.37
N LEU A 47 8.61 -9.01 0.19
CA LEU A 47 7.17 -9.03 -0.06
C LEU A 47 6.83 -8.70 -1.53
N LEU A 48 7.48 -7.69 -2.11
CA LEU A 48 7.32 -7.36 -3.53
C LEU A 48 7.92 -8.44 -4.46
N GLU A 49 8.99 -9.13 -4.06
CA GLU A 49 9.52 -10.30 -4.79
C GLU A 49 8.58 -11.50 -4.76
N ARG A 50 7.75 -11.61 -3.71
CA ARG A 50 6.69 -12.61 -3.61
C ARG A 50 5.42 -12.25 -4.41
N GLY A 51 5.43 -11.15 -5.16
CA GLY A 51 4.35 -10.75 -6.07
C GLY A 51 3.28 -9.85 -5.46
N ILE A 52 3.55 -9.21 -4.31
CA ILE A 52 2.73 -8.09 -3.82
C ILE A 52 2.83 -6.94 -4.84
N ASP A 53 1.70 -6.32 -5.19
CA ASP A 53 1.65 -5.16 -6.09
C ASP A 53 2.29 -3.93 -5.39
N PRO A 54 3.29 -3.24 -5.98
CA PRO A 54 3.83 -2.00 -5.42
C PRO A 54 2.79 -0.86 -5.29
N ASP A 55 1.68 -0.92 -6.01
CA ASP A 55 0.53 -0.01 -5.87
C ASP A 55 -0.53 -0.49 -4.85
N THR A 56 -0.25 -1.54 -4.07
CA THR A 56 -1.12 -1.99 -2.96
C THR A 56 -1.50 -0.81 -2.07
N ALA A 57 -2.78 -0.71 -1.71
CA ALA A 57 -3.31 0.40 -0.93
C ALA A 57 -4.18 -0.05 0.25
N ASP A 58 -4.22 0.77 1.29
CA ASP A 58 -5.13 0.59 2.43
C ASP A 58 -6.60 0.86 2.05
N THR A 59 -7.50 0.66 3.02
CA THR A 59 -8.94 0.92 2.84
C THR A 59 -9.29 2.40 2.59
N ASN A 60 -8.34 3.33 2.75
CA ASN A 60 -8.47 4.76 2.46
C ASN A 60 -7.86 5.14 1.09
N GLY A 61 -7.27 4.19 0.36
CA GLY A 61 -6.57 4.43 -0.90
C GLY A 61 -5.15 4.97 -0.74
N ASN A 62 -4.58 4.94 0.47
CA ASN A 62 -3.17 5.24 0.66
C ASN A 62 -2.35 4.05 0.14
N THR A 63 -1.67 4.21 -0.99
CA THR A 63 -0.70 3.21 -1.48
C THR A 63 0.48 3.07 -0.53
N LEU A 64 1.26 1.99 -0.67
CA LEU A 64 2.55 1.81 0.00
C LEU A 64 3.43 3.07 -0.11
N LEU A 65 3.43 3.73 -1.27
CA LEU A 65 4.21 4.94 -1.53
C LEU A 65 3.63 6.18 -0.80
N ILE A 66 2.30 6.31 -0.73
CA ILE A 66 1.64 7.38 0.04
C ILE A 66 1.93 7.23 1.54
N LEU A 67 1.92 6.00 2.06
CA LEU A 67 2.25 5.70 3.45
C LEU A 67 3.72 6.01 3.76
N ALA A 68 4.65 5.52 2.95
CA ALA A 68 6.09 5.75 3.14
C ALA A 68 6.46 7.24 3.09
N ALA A 69 5.91 7.97 2.12
CA ALA A 69 6.13 9.41 1.98
C ALA A 69 5.53 10.23 3.14
N ARG A 70 4.41 9.79 3.71
CA ARG A 70 3.79 10.44 4.89
C ARG A 70 4.62 10.29 6.17
N GLU A 71 5.34 9.18 6.33
CA GLU A 71 6.23 8.95 7.49
C GLU A 71 7.68 9.42 7.25
N GLY A 72 8.03 9.79 6.00
CA GLY A 72 9.38 10.25 5.65
C GLY A 72 10.38 9.12 5.37
N ASN A 73 9.91 7.90 5.13
CA ASN A 73 10.71 6.68 4.95
C ASN A 73 11.39 6.67 3.56
N ALA A 74 12.46 7.45 3.40
CA ALA A 74 13.12 7.69 2.11
C ALA A 74 13.63 6.41 1.43
N ASP A 75 14.17 5.45 2.18
CA ASP A 75 14.67 4.18 1.64
C ASP A 75 13.52 3.33 1.07
N VAL A 76 12.38 3.28 1.78
CA VAL A 76 11.14 2.65 1.30
C VAL A 76 10.59 3.37 0.05
N VAL A 77 10.57 4.70 0.04
CA VAL A 77 10.12 5.50 -1.12
C VAL A 77 10.97 5.18 -2.35
N ALA A 78 12.30 5.22 -2.22
CA ALA A 78 13.24 4.90 -3.30
C ALA A 78 13.06 3.46 -3.80
N LEU A 79 12.86 2.51 -2.89
CA LEU A 79 12.59 1.12 -3.23
C LEU A 79 11.28 0.95 -4.02
N LEU A 80 10.19 1.56 -3.57
CA LEU A 80 8.89 1.47 -4.24
C LEU A 80 8.92 2.11 -5.64
N LEU A 81 9.56 3.28 -5.79
CA LEU A 81 9.75 3.92 -7.08
C LEU A 81 10.60 3.05 -8.02
N LYS A 82 11.68 2.44 -7.53
CA LYS A 82 12.51 1.48 -8.27
C LYS A 82 11.75 0.21 -8.68
N ARG A 83 10.72 -0.18 -7.91
CA ARG A 83 9.81 -1.29 -8.21
C ARG A 83 8.62 -0.89 -9.10
N GLY A 84 8.53 0.38 -9.52
CA GLY A 84 7.52 0.87 -10.47
C GLY A 84 6.22 1.36 -9.84
N ALA A 85 6.20 1.64 -8.52
CA ALA A 85 5.05 2.26 -7.86
C ALA A 85 4.67 3.61 -8.51
N LYS A 86 3.37 3.86 -8.70
CA LYS A 86 2.86 5.06 -9.35
C LYS A 86 2.81 6.24 -8.37
N SER A 87 3.74 7.19 -8.54
CA SER A 87 3.81 8.42 -7.72
C SER A 87 2.61 9.37 -7.87
N SER A 88 1.84 9.25 -8.96
CA SER A 88 0.68 10.09 -9.25
C SER A 88 -0.65 9.57 -8.70
N VAL A 89 -0.65 8.48 -7.93
CA VAL A 89 -1.89 7.95 -7.32
C VAL A 89 -2.37 8.90 -6.23
N GLN A 90 -3.68 9.10 -6.18
CA GLN A 90 -4.36 9.87 -5.13
C GLN A 90 -5.11 8.91 -4.21
N ASN A 91 -5.05 9.17 -2.90
CA ASN A 91 -5.93 8.51 -1.93
C ASN A 91 -7.38 9.04 -2.05
N LYS A 92 -8.30 8.54 -1.21
CA LYS A 92 -9.71 8.98 -1.20
C LYS A 92 -9.92 10.45 -0.81
N ALA A 93 -8.93 11.12 -0.23
CA ALA A 93 -8.97 12.56 0.05
C ALA A 93 -8.46 13.42 -1.12
N GLY A 94 -7.87 12.80 -2.15
CA GLY A 94 -7.24 13.48 -3.28
C GLY A 94 -5.73 13.73 -3.10
N ASP A 95 -5.14 13.28 -1.99
CA ASP A 95 -3.72 13.51 -1.70
C ASP A 95 -2.82 12.50 -2.43
N THR A 96 -1.72 13.01 -2.98
CA THR A 96 -0.62 12.19 -3.51
C THR A 96 0.47 11.99 -2.45
N ALA A 97 1.39 11.06 -2.71
CA ALA A 97 2.53 10.80 -1.82
C ALA A 97 3.36 12.08 -1.55
N LEU A 98 3.63 12.87 -2.59
CA LEU A 98 4.37 14.13 -2.50
C LEU A 98 3.62 15.19 -1.67
N MET A 99 2.29 15.27 -1.79
CA MET A 99 1.47 16.19 -1.00
C MET A 99 1.55 15.87 0.49
N LEU A 100 1.48 14.58 0.88
CA LEU A 100 1.57 14.20 2.29
C LEU A 100 2.99 14.38 2.85
N ALA A 101 4.04 14.08 2.08
CA ALA A 101 5.41 14.35 2.50
C ALA A 101 5.64 15.86 2.76
N ALA A 102 5.23 16.71 1.81
CA ALA A 102 5.34 18.16 1.94
C ALA A 102 4.53 18.71 3.13
N LEU A 103 3.32 18.20 3.37
CA LEU A 103 2.48 18.54 4.53
C LEU A 103 3.15 18.17 5.87
N LYS A 104 3.97 17.12 5.88
CA LYS A 104 4.70 16.61 7.04
C LYS A 104 6.10 17.22 7.20
N GLY A 105 6.58 17.98 6.22
CA GLY A 105 7.92 18.56 6.20
C GLY A 105 9.02 17.58 5.81
N HIS A 106 8.68 16.49 5.12
CA HIS A 106 9.64 15.55 4.55
C HIS A 106 10.03 15.98 3.13
N GLU A 107 11.31 16.22 2.90
CA GLU A 107 11.84 16.38 1.54
C GLU A 107 11.89 15.01 0.86
N VAL A 108 11.13 14.84 -0.22
CA VAL A 108 11.18 13.65 -1.07
C VAL A 108 12.31 13.85 -2.07
N VAL A 109 13.42 13.12 -1.89
CA VAL A 109 14.67 13.22 -2.67
C VAL A 109 14.74 12.14 -3.74
#